data_AF-A0A661JA87-F1
#
_entry.id   AF-A0A661JA87-F1
#
_cell.length_a   1.000
_cell.length_b   1.000
_cell.length_c   1.000
_cell.angle_alpha   90.00
_cell.angle_beta   90.00
_cell.angle_gamma   90.00
#
_symmetry.space_group_name_H-M   'P 1'
#
loop_
_entity.id
_entity.type
_entity.pdbx_description
1 polymer ?
#
loop_
_entity_poly.entity_id
_entity_poly.type
_entity_poly.pdbx_seq_one_letter_code
_entity_poly.pdbx_strand_id
1 'polypeptide(L)'
;MGLVSGKILLKNPRLPELEPVEVDAMADSGSVHLCIPEHIRIQLKLDEVEKKEVILADGSRKLVPYVGPIEIRFKNRVGFTGALVMGNQVLIGAIVMEDMDLVIVPKTRTLDVNPESPNIATSIAKSNDKVRTKL
;
A
#
# COMPACT_ATOMS: atom_id res chain seq x y z
N MET A 1 -18.92 -2.92 -1.32
CA MET A 1 -18.04 -3.59 -2.30
C MET A 1 -17.44 -4.81 -1.61
N GLY A 2 -17.35 -5.97 -2.27
CA GLY A 2 -16.67 -7.12 -1.67
C GLY A 2 -15.21 -6.77 -1.37
N LEU A 3 -14.67 -7.29 -0.26
CA LEU A 3 -13.28 -7.03 0.16
C LEU A 3 -12.34 -7.57 -0.94
N VAL A 4 -11.74 -6.67 -1.72
CA VAL A 4 -10.69 -7.03 -2.68
C VAL A 4 -9.38 -7.09 -1.90
N SER A 5 -8.66 -8.21 -2.02
CA SER A 5 -7.39 -8.39 -1.33
C SER A 5 -6.30 -8.93 -2.22
N GLY A 6 -5.06 -8.81 -1.75
CA GLY A 6 -3.88 -9.46 -2.33
C GLY A 6 -2.88 -9.80 -1.24
N LYS A 7 -2.22 -10.95 -1.38
CA LYS A 7 -1.10 -11.31 -0.51
C LYS A 7 0.14 -10.49 -0.86
N ILE A 8 0.63 -9.72 0.09
CA ILE A 8 1.86 -8.94 -0.05
C ILE A 8 2.90 -9.40 0.98
N LEU A 9 4.17 -9.21 0.65
CA LEU A 9 5.26 -9.28 1.63
C LEU A 9 5.62 -7.85 2.04
N LEU A 10 5.74 -7.64 3.36
CA LEU A 10 6.24 -6.41 3.95
C LEU A 10 7.63 -6.66 4.57
N LYS A 11 8.58 -5.77 4.31
CA LYS A 11 9.95 -5.84 4.84
C LYS A 11 10.41 -4.49 5.36
N ASN A 12 11.31 -4.51 6.33
CA ASN A 12 12.10 -3.34 6.71
C ASN A 12 13.44 -3.37 5.94
N PRO A 13 13.64 -2.54 4.90
CA PRO A 13 14.84 -2.59 4.08
C PRO A 13 16.11 -2.15 4.83
N ARG A 14 15.97 -1.49 5.99
CA ARG A 14 17.11 -1.13 6.86
C ARG A 14 17.64 -2.33 7.66
N LEU A 15 16.84 -3.40 7.77
CA LEU A 15 17.16 -4.60 8.54
C LEU A 15 16.93 -5.84 7.64
N PRO A 16 17.79 -6.10 6.63
CA PRO A 16 17.56 -7.15 5.63
C PRO A 16 17.52 -8.58 6.20
N GLU A 17 18.16 -8.80 7.35
CA GLU A 17 18.15 -10.07 8.10
C GLU A 17 16.84 -10.33 8.85
N LEU A 18 15.97 -9.32 8.96
CA LEU A 18 14.67 -9.47 9.60
C LEU A 18 13.71 -10.20 8.66
N GLU A 19 13.04 -11.22 9.18
CA GLU A 19 12.07 -11.98 8.40
C GLU A 19 10.95 -11.07 7.85
N PRO A 20 10.59 -11.21 6.57
CA PRO A 20 9.41 -10.54 6.02
C PRO A 20 8.14 -10.99 6.72
N VAL A 21 7.12 -10.14 6.70
CA VAL A 21 5.77 -10.51 7.11
C VAL A 21 4.88 -10.61 5.88
N GLU A 22 4.39 -11.82 5.58
CA GLU A 22 3.37 -12.06 4.56
C GLU A 22 1.98 -11.81 5.14
N VAL A 23 1.19 -10.98 4.46
CA VAL A 23 -0.15 -10.57 4.92
C VAL A 23 -1.14 -10.55 3.77
N ASP A 24 -2.40 -10.90 4.06
CA ASP A 24 -3.52 -10.57 3.19
C ASP A 24 -3.88 -9.09 3.41
N ALA A 25 -3.59 -8.25 2.41
CA ALA A 25 -3.86 -6.83 2.46
C ALA A 25 -5.11 -6.49 1.65
N MET A 26 -5.99 -5.66 2.23
CA MET A 26 -7.20 -5.20 1.57
C MET A 26 -6.90 -3.96 0.74
N ALA A 27 -7.32 -3.96 -0.53
CA ALA A 27 -7.23 -2.79 -1.38
C ALA A 27 -8.36 -1.81 -1.05
N ASP A 28 -8.00 -0.56 -0.74
CA ASP A 28 -8.94 0.51 -0.43
C ASP A 28 -8.55 1.78 -1.21
N SER A 29 -9.16 1.92 -2.39
CA SER A 29 -8.98 3.11 -3.25
C SER A 29 -9.56 4.39 -2.67
N GLY A 30 -10.34 4.32 -1.58
CA GLY A 30 -10.78 5.50 -0.82
C GLY A 30 -9.74 5.99 0.19
N SER A 31 -8.69 5.21 0.43
CA SER A 31 -7.59 5.55 1.33
C SER A 31 -6.33 5.98 0.57
N VAL A 32 -5.48 6.79 1.21
CA VAL A 32 -4.27 7.32 0.57
C VAL A 32 -3.03 6.48 0.89
N HIS A 33 -2.80 6.20 2.17
CA HIS A 33 -1.57 5.58 2.66
C HIS A 33 -1.75 4.08 2.88
N LEU A 34 -0.63 3.35 2.94
CA LEU A 34 -0.61 2.02 3.56
C LEU A 34 -1.02 2.18 5.04
N CYS A 35 -1.94 1.35 5.52
CA CYS A 35 -2.23 1.22 6.95
C CYS A 35 -1.77 -0.16 7.42
N ILE A 36 -1.09 -0.23 8.56
CA ILE A 36 -0.66 -1.49 9.18
C ILE A 36 -1.13 -1.57 10.65
N PRO A 37 -1.45 -2.75 11.15
CA PRO A 37 -1.63 -2.98 12.59
C PRO A 37 -0.34 -2.79 13.39
N GLU A 38 -0.47 -2.46 14.67
CA GLU A 38 0.68 -2.29 15.60
C GLU A 38 1.60 -3.51 15.64
N HIS A 39 1.05 -4.73 15.58
CA HIS A 39 1.87 -5.95 15.64
C HIS A 39 2.79 -6.11 14.41
N ILE A 40 2.42 -5.57 13.24
CA ILE A 40 3.26 -5.57 12.04
C ILE A 40 4.42 -4.58 12.23
N ARG A 41 4.13 -3.38 12.76
CA ARG A 41 5.17 -2.39 13.12
C ARG A 41 6.20 -2.98 14.07
N ILE A 42 5.75 -3.68 15.12
CA ILE A 42 6.63 -4.32 16.11
C ILE A 42 7.50 -5.40 15.46
N GLN A 43 6.89 -6.32 14.68
CA GLN A 43 7.61 -7.41 14.01
C GLN A 43 8.68 -6.89 13.05
N LEU A 44 8.34 -5.86 12.26
CA LEU A 44 9.25 -5.24 11.30
C LEU A 44 10.20 -4.20 11.93
N LYS A 45 10.12 -3.98 13.26
CA LYS A 45 10.91 -2.99 14.00
C LYS A 45 10.91 -1.61 13.33
N LEU A 46 9.73 -1.13 12.98
CA LEU A 46 9.56 0.14 12.27
C LEU A 46 9.53 1.32 13.24
N ASP A 47 10.42 2.27 13.00
CA ASP A 47 10.52 3.52 13.77
C ASP A 47 9.37 4.47 13.40
N GLU A 48 8.90 5.23 14.39
CA GLU A 48 7.99 6.35 14.15
C GLU A 48 8.78 7.52 13.57
N VAL A 49 8.37 7.97 12.39
CA VAL A 49 8.96 9.11 11.69
C VAL A 49 8.28 10.40 12.17
N GLU A 50 6.95 10.39 12.22
CA GLU A 50 6.12 11.48 12.69
C GLU A 50 4.74 10.96 13.09
N LYS A 51 3.85 11.86 13.52
CA LYS A 51 2.42 11.57 13.63
C LYS A 51 1.63 12.33 12.58
N LYS A 52 0.61 11.70 12.01
CA LYS A 52 -0.31 12.31 11.05
C LYS A 52 -1.72 12.37 11.59
N GLU A 53 -2.39 13.50 11.41
CA GLU A 53 -3.83 13.60 11.60
C GLU A 53 -4.52 12.93 10.40
N VAL A 54 -5.40 11.98 10.68
CA VAL A 54 -6.16 11.23 9.66
C VAL A 54 -7.65 11.38 9.90
N ILE A 55 -8.43 11.37 8.81
CA ILE A 55 -9.88 11.37 8.84
C ILE A 55 -10.34 9.94 8.56
N LEU A 56 -11.14 9.38 9.46
CA LEU A 56 -11.67 8.02 9.34
C LEU A 56 -12.98 8.01 8.55
N ALA A 57 -13.44 6.80 8.18
CA ALA A 57 -14.67 6.61 7.43
C ALA A 57 -15.93 7.13 8.16
N ASP A 58 -15.89 7.21 9.50
CA ASP A 58 -16.96 7.80 10.32
C ASP A 58 -16.85 9.33 10.46
N GLY A 59 -15.88 9.96 9.79
CA GLY A 59 -15.60 11.39 9.85
C GLY A 59 -14.79 11.84 11.07
N SER A 60 -14.49 10.93 12.01
CA SER A 60 -13.66 11.27 13.16
C SER A 60 -12.20 11.54 12.75
N ARG A 61 -11.52 12.36 13.55
CA ARG A 61 -10.11 12.66 13.37
C ARG A 61 -9.28 11.96 14.44
N LYS A 62 -8.13 11.41 14.03
CA LYS A 62 -7.19 10.77 14.95
C LYS A 62 -5.76 11.13 14.58
N LEU A 63 -4.94 11.38 15.58
CA LEU A 63 -3.50 11.48 15.41
C LEU A 63 -2.90 10.08 15.55
N VAL A 64 -2.26 9.57 14.48
CA VAL A 64 -1.70 8.21 14.43
C VAL A 64 -0.21 8.23 14.05
N PRO A 65 0.60 7.26 14.52
CA PRO A 65 2.00 7.13 14.10
C PRO A 65 2.12 6.88 12.59
N TYR A 66 3.07 7.55 11.96
CA TYR A 66 3.55 7.25 10.62
C TYR A 66 4.95 6.64 10.71
N VAL A 67 5.11 5.43 10.18
CA VAL A 67 6.31 4.60 10.37
C VAL A 67 6.93 4.20 9.03
N GLY A 68 8.22 3.88 9.03
CA GLY A 68 8.91 3.39 7.83
C GLY A 68 10.42 3.37 7.97
N PRO A 69 11.15 3.10 6.87
CA PRO A 69 10.64 2.72 5.55
C PRO A 69 10.11 1.28 5.52
N ILE A 70 9.20 0.99 4.59
CA ILE A 70 8.68 -0.34 4.31
C ILE A 70 8.91 -0.65 2.83
N GLU A 71 9.54 -1.79 2.54
CA GLU A 71 9.55 -2.40 1.21
C GLU A 71 8.34 -3.33 1.09
N ILE A 72 7.57 -3.16 0.02
CA ILE A 72 6.41 -3.98 -0.31
C ILE A 72 6.74 -4.82 -1.52
N ARG A 73 6.44 -6.12 -1.48
CA ARG A 73 6.51 -7.01 -2.65
C ARG A 73 5.16 -7.61 -2.96
N PHE A 74 4.79 -7.54 -4.23
CA PHE A 74 3.57 -8.15 -4.75
C PHE A 74 3.82 -8.66 -6.17
N LYS A 75 3.71 -9.98 -6.38
CA LYS A 75 4.03 -10.61 -7.68
C LYS A 75 5.40 -10.15 -8.19
N ASN A 76 5.48 -9.54 -9.37
CA ASN A 76 6.69 -8.96 -9.97
C ASN A 76 6.86 -7.45 -9.70
N ARG A 77 6.24 -6.93 -8.63
CA ARG A 77 6.33 -5.53 -8.22
C ARG A 77 7.06 -5.40 -6.90
N VAL A 78 7.85 -4.33 -6.79
CA VAL A 78 8.50 -3.88 -5.56
C VAL A 78 8.21 -2.38 -5.42
N GLY A 79 7.77 -1.96 -4.24
CA GLY A 79 7.51 -0.55 -3.92
C GLY A 79 8.10 -0.20 -2.56
N PHE A 80 8.29 1.10 -2.30
CA PHE A 80 8.79 1.61 -1.02
C PHE A 80 7.88 2.70 -0.50
N THR A 81 7.46 2.61 0.76
CA THR A 81 6.56 3.59 1.36
C THR A 81 6.72 3.66 2.87
N GLY A 82 5.99 4.57 3.52
CA GLY A 82 5.69 4.49 4.95
C GLY A 82 4.24 4.09 5.19
N ALA A 83 3.89 3.80 6.44
CA ALA A 83 2.55 3.36 6.82
C ALA A 83 2.00 4.11 8.03
N LEU A 84 0.68 4.28 8.05
CA LEU A 84 -0.06 4.69 9.24
C LEU A 84 -0.29 3.48 10.14
N VAL A 85 -0.01 3.61 11.44
CA VAL A 85 -0.23 2.51 12.39
C VAL A 85 -1.60 2.62 13.03
N MET A 86 -2.54 1.81 12.54
CA MET A 86 -3.94 1.81 12.97
C MET A 86 -4.69 0.58 12.45
N GLY A 87 -5.87 0.32 13.03
CA GLY A 87 -6.73 -0.78 12.61
C GLY A 87 -6.18 -2.16 13.00
N ASN A 88 -6.81 -3.19 12.45
CA ASN A 88 -6.52 -4.60 12.74
C ASN A 88 -6.14 -5.42 11.50
N GLN A 89 -6.15 -4.82 10.32
CA GLN A 89 -5.76 -5.43 9.05
C GLN A 89 -4.91 -4.46 8.23
N VAL A 90 -4.12 -5.00 7.29
CA VAL A 90 -3.33 -4.18 6.37
C VAL A 90 -4.23 -3.63 5.27
N LEU A 91 -4.14 -2.32 5.00
CA LEU A 91 -4.86 -1.65 3.92
C LEU A 91 -3.90 -1.05 2.92
N ILE A 92 -4.10 -1.33 1.63
CA ILE A 92 -3.37 -0.74 0.53
C ILE A 92 -4.17 0.46 0.02
N GLY A 93 -3.64 1.67 0.25
CA GLY A 93 -4.16 2.92 -0.29
C GLY A 93 -3.59 3.29 -1.66
N ALA A 94 -4.05 4.44 -2.16
CA ALA A 94 -3.73 4.95 -3.50
C ALA A 94 -2.23 5.06 -3.78
N ILE A 95 -1.41 5.51 -2.83
CA ILE A 95 0.04 5.66 -3.02
C ILE A 95 0.67 4.33 -3.45
N VAL A 96 0.34 3.24 -2.74
CA VAL A 96 0.91 1.92 -3.03
C VAL A 96 0.37 1.37 -4.35
N MET A 97 -0.92 1.55 -4.63
CA MET A 97 -1.50 1.08 -5.90
C MET A 97 -0.92 1.80 -7.11
N GLU A 98 -0.72 3.12 -7.02
CA GLU A 98 -0.15 3.91 -8.12
C GLU A 98 1.35 3.67 -8.27
N ASP A 99 2.11 3.59 -7.18
CA ASP A 99 3.56 3.31 -7.21
C ASP A 99 3.86 1.94 -7.82
N MET A 100 3.06 0.93 -7.46
CA MET A 100 3.27 -0.45 -7.90
C MET A 100 2.48 -0.83 -9.16
N ASP A 101 1.72 0.10 -9.75
CA ASP A 101 0.91 -0.10 -10.96
C ASP A 101 -0.05 -1.29 -10.83
N LEU A 102 -0.90 -1.20 -9.79
CA LEU A 102 -1.86 -2.24 -9.39
C LEU A 102 -3.29 -1.86 -9.74
N VAL A 103 -4.11 -2.87 -10.03
CA VAL A 103 -5.53 -2.73 -10.35
C VAL A 103 -6.38 -3.56 -9.40
N ILE A 104 -7.50 -2.98 -8.98
CA ILE A 104 -8.56 -3.69 -8.27
C ILE A 104 -9.43 -4.40 -9.31
N VAL A 105 -9.62 -5.71 -9.20
CA VAL A 105 -10.48 -6.50 -10.09
C VAL A 105 -11.73 -6.94 -9.33
N PRO A 106 -12.86 -6.20 -9.40
CA PRO A 106 -14.03 -6.50 -8.58
C PRO A 106 -14.67 -7.86 -8.90
N LYS A 107 -14.60 -8.28 -10.17
CA LYS A 107 -15.18 -9.54 -10.64
C LYS A 107 -14.58 -10.76 -9.93
N THR A 108 -13.27 -10.75 -9.71
CA THR A 108 -12.53 -11.84 -9.05
C THR A 108 -12.24 -11.53 -7.58
N ARG A 109 -12.48 -10.29 -7.13
CA ARG A 109 -12.14 -9.78 -5.79
C ARG A 109 -10.64 -9.86 -5.49
N THR A 110 -9.82 -9.64 -6.50
CA THR A 110 -8.36 -9.70 -6.39
C THR A 110 -7.72 -8.34 -6.67
N LEU A 111 -6.69 -8.00 -5.92
CA LEU A 111 -5.69 -7.03 -6.35
C LEU A 111 -4.78 -7.72 -7.36
N ASP A 112 -4.47 -7.07 -8.47
CA ASP A 112 -3.60 -7.63 -9.50
C ASP A 112 -2.67 -6.56 -10.10
N VAL A 113 -1.66 -6.99 -10.86
CA VAL A 113 -0.85 -6.12 -11.70
C VAL A 113 -1.69 -5.60 -12.84
N ASN A 114 -1.41 -4.36 -13.25
CA ASN A 114 -2.05 -3.78 -14.43
C ASN A 114 -1.79 -4.65 -15.68
N PRO A 115 -2.85 -5.13 -16.37
CA PRO A 115 -2.72 -6.01 -17.53
C PRO A 115 -2.13 -5.31 -18.76
N GLU A 116 -2.17 -3.97 -18.83
CA GLU A 116 -1.55 -3.20 -19.92
C GLU A 116 -0.02 -3.09 -19.76
N SER A 117 0.50 -3.46 -18.60
CA SER A 117 1.92 -3.38 -18.22
C SER A 117 2.36 -4.64 -17.46
N PRO A 118 2.13 -5.86 -18.00
CA PRO A 118 2.21 -7.10 -17.21
C PRO A 118 3.62 -7.37 -16.68
N ASN A 119 4.65 -7.01 -17.45
CA ASN A 119 6.04 -7.34 -17.13
C ASN A 119 6.76 -6.24 -16.32
N ILE A 120 6.51 -4.97 -16.62
CA ILE A 120 7.20 -3.81 -16.05
C ILE A 120 6.15 -2.77 -15.68
N ALA A 121 6.15 -2.32 -14.43
CA ALA A 121 5.25 -1.28 -13.96
C ALA A 121 5.43 0.02 -14.77
N THR A 122 4.32 0.69 -15.07
CA THR A 122 4.32 1.98 -15.77
C THR A 122 3.73 3.04 -14.86
N SER A 123 4.31 4.24 -14.87
CA SER A 123 3.80 5.39 -14.14
C SER A 123 3.95 6.68 -14.95
N ILE A 124 3.10 7.67 -14.64
CA ILE A 124 3.14 8.99 -15.28
C ILE A 124 4.09 9.89 -14.48
N ALA A 125 5.34 9.99 -14.93
CA ALA A 125 6.32 10.89 -14.31
C ALA A 125 6.02 12.38 -14.59
N LYS A 126 5.41 12.68 -15.75
CA LYS A 126 4.98 14.03 -16.14
C LYS A 126 3.74 13.95 -17.04
N SER A 127 2.63 14.53 -16.57
CA SER A 127 1.40 14.59 -17.35
C SER A 127 1.45 15.70 -18.42
N ASN A 128 0.89 15.43 -19.59
CA ASN A 128 0.47 16.43 -20.57
C ASN A 128 -0.91 16.03 -21.11
N ASP A 129 -1.67 16.96 -21.67
CA ASP A 129 -3.07 16.75 -22.08
C ASP A 129 -3.25 15.57 -23.03
N LYS A 130 -2.24 15.30 -23.88
CA LYS A 130 -2.20 14.15 -24.81
C LYS A 130 -2.03 12.79 -24.13
N VAL A 131 -1.46 12.75 -22.91
CA VAL A 131 -1.25 11.53 -22.13
C VAL A 131 -2.51 11.18 -21.34
N ARG A 132 -3.26 12.19 -20.86
CA ARG A 132 -4.53 11.99 -20.15
C ARG A 132 -5.69 11.50 -21.03
N THR A 133 -5.68 11.79 -22.33
CA THR A 133 -6.77 11.40 -23.26
C THR A 133 -6.68 9.95 -23.77
N LYS A 134 -5.63 9.21 -23.38
CA LYS A 134 -5.39 7.81 -23.79
C LYS A 134 -5.69 6.77 -22.70
N LEU A 135 -6.21 7.22 -21.56
CA LEU A 135 -6.75 6.40 -20.46
C LEU A 135 -8.26 6.59 -20.41
#